data_AF-A0A7C7JYN6-F1
#
_entry.id   AF-A0A7C7JYN6-F1
#
_cell.length_a   1.000
_cell.length_b   1.000
_cell.length_c   1.000
_cell.angle_alpha   90.00
_cell.angle_beta   90.00
_cell.angle_gamma   90.00
#
_symmetry.space_group_name_H-M   'P 1'
#
loop_
_entity.id
_entity.type
_entity.pdbx_description
1 polymer ?
#
loop_
_entity_poly.entity_id
_entity_poly.type
_entity_poly.pdbx_seq_one_letter_code
_entity_poly.pdbx_strand_id
1 'polypeptide(L)'
;LERKIAELGIYPAVDPLASTSRILDPRIIGDRHYNVARNAQSVLQKYKDLQDIIAILGMDELSDEDKLTVSRARKMQKFMSQPFFVAEQFTGKDGRYVSLEDTISGFEAILNGDADEINENMFSYVGAIDEAFDNAKKAAA
;
A
#
# COMPACT_ATOMS: atom_id res chain seq x y z
N LEU A 1 10.12 -7.60 -10.27
CA LEU A 1 10.32 -6.15 -10.42
C LEU A 1 9.64 -5.72 -11.70
N GLU A 2 8.83 -4.68 -11.65
CA GLU A 2 8.06 -4.20 -12.81
C GLU A 2 8.36 -2.75 -13.13
N ARG A 3 8.63 -2.48 -14.41
CA ARG A 3 8.91 -1.14 -14.90
C ARG A 3 7.73 -0.18 -14.71
N LYS A 4 6.50 -0.66 -14.91
CA LYS A 4 5.27 0.13 -14.74
C LYS A 4 5.13 0.69 -13.32
N ILE A 5 5.55 -0.07 -12.31
CA ILE A 5 5.50 0.37 -10.90
C ILE A 5 6.58 1.43 -10.62
N ALA A 6 7.77 1.27 -11.20
CA ALA A 6 8.83 2.28 -11.11
C ALA A 6 8.40 3.61 -11.77
N GLU A 7 7.67 3.57 -12.89
CA GLU A 7 7.14 4.76 -13.58
C GLU A 7 6.12 5.53 -12.73
N LEU A 8 5.46 4.87 -11.77
CA LEU A 8 4.58 5.51 -10.78
C LEU A 8 5.35 6.13 -9.60
N GLY A 9 6.68 6.05 -9.61
CA GLY A 9 7.54 6.53 -8.55
C GLY A 9 7.44 5.71 -7.26
N ILE A 10 7.07 4.43 -7.35
CA ILE A 10 6.97 3.51 -6.22
C ILE A 10 8.24 2.65 -6.18
N TYR A 11 9.02 2.78 -5.11
CA TYR A 11 10.23 2.00 -4.88
C TYR A 11 10.19 1.34 -3.50
N PRO A 12 10.49 0.03 -3.41
CA PRO A 12 10.94 -0.86 -4.50
C PRO A 12 9.82 -1.21 -5.49
N ALA A 13 10.17 -1.37 -6.77
CA ALA A 13 9.21 -1.63 -7.86
C ALA A 13 8.76 -3.10 -7.91
N VAL A 14 8.28 -3.64 -6.79
CA VAL A 14 7.80 -5.02 -6.64
C VAL A 14 6.33 -5.08 -7.02
N ASP A 15 5.96 -6.03 -7.88
CA ASP A 15 4.54 -6.33 -8.14
C ASP A 15 4.01 -7.29 -7.07
N PRO A 16 3.08 -6.86 -6.20
CA PRO A 16 2.53 -7.66 -5.12
C PRO A 16 1.61 -8.81 -5.59
N LEU A 17 1.10 -8.76 -6.82
CA LEU A 17 0.22 -9.79 -7.39
C LEU A 17 1.02 -10.86 -8.15
N ALA A 18 2.12 -10.49 -8.81
CA ALA A 18 3.01 -11.45 -9.47
C ALA A 18 4.01 -12.11 -8.51
N SER A 19 4.33 -11.46 -7.39
CA SER A 19 5.27 -11.99 -6.39
C SER A 19 4.60 -13.04 -5.52
N THR A 20 5.22 -14.22 -5.41
CA THR A 20 4.69 -15.33 -4.61
C THR A 20 5.74 -15.90 -3.68
N SER A 21 5.28 -16.56 -2.61
CA SER A 21 6.15 -17.21 -1.64
C SER A 21 5.53 -18.52 -1.16
N ARG A 22 6.36 -19.57 -1.07
CA ARG A 22 5.92 -20.88 -0.53
C ARG A 22 5.65 -20.83 0.97
N ILE A 23 6.27 -19.88 1.69
CA ILE A 23 6.09 -19.73 3.15
C ILE A 23 4.88 -18.87 3.52
N LEU A 24 4.14 -18.35 2.53
CA LEU A 24 2.85 -17.68 2.76
C LEU A 24 1.77 -18.74 3.05
N ASP A 25 1.92 -19.42 4.19
CA ASP A 25 1.07 -20.48 4.72
C ASP A 25 0.77 -20.19 6.20
N PRO A 26 -0.49 -20.18 6.65
CA PRO A 26 -0.85 -19.84 8.03
C PRO A 26 -0.19 -20.75 9.06
N ARG A 27 0.19 -21.98 8.69
CA ARG A 27 0.90 -22.92 9.58
C ARG A 27 2.34 -22.51 9.84
N ILE A 28 2.91 -21.63 9.02
CA ILE A 28 4.30 -21.14 9.13
C ILE A 28 4.32 -19.73 9.71
N ILE A 29 3.49 -18.83 9.19
CA ILE A 29 3.52 -17.40 9.53
C ILE A 29 2.41 -16.94 10.48
N GLY A 30 1.52 -17.86 10.87
CA GLY A 30 0.33 -17.57 11.69
C GLY A 30 -0.83 -16.98 10.88
N ASP A 31 -2.03 -17.08 11.45
CA ASP A 31 -3.27 -16.67 10.77
C ASP A 31 -3.32 -15.16 10.53
N ARG A 32 -2.85 -14.33 11.48
CA ARG A 32 -2.92 -12.87 11.36
C ARG A 32 -2.15 -12.37 10.14
N HIS A 33 -0.87 -12.73 10.02
CA HIS A 33 -0.04 -12.33 8.88
C HIS A 33 -0.63 -12.87 7.56
N TYR A 34 -1.03 -14.15 7.54
CA TYR A 34 -1.61 -14.76 6.35
C TYR A 34 -2.88 -14.03 5.87
N ASN A 35 -3.82 -13.77 6.79
CA ASN A 35 -5.09 -13.12 6.46
C ASN A 35 -4.89 -11.69 5.98
N VAL A 36 -4.03 -10.90 6.65
CA VAL A 36 -3.70 -9.54 6.22
C VAL A 36 -3.10 -9.54 4.81
N ALA A 37 -2.14 -10.43 4.53
CA ALA A 37 -1.54 -10.54 3.21
C ALA A 37 -2.55 -10.95 2.12
N ARG A 38 -3.43 -11.94 2.41
CA ARG A 38 -4.46 -12.39 1.47
C ARG A 38 -5.52 -11.33 1.19
N ASN A 39 -5.94 -10.61 2.22
CA ASN A 39 -6.92 -9.53 2.07
C ASN A 39 -6.33 -8.36 1.28
N ALA A 40 -5.07 -7.97 1.55
CA ALA A 40 -4.37 -6.97 0.76
C ALA A 40 -4.25 -7.38 -0.71
N GLN A 41 -3.90 -8.64 -1.00
CA GLN A 41 -3.89 -9.18 -2.37
C GLN A 41 -5.26 -9.11 -3.04
N SER A 42 -6.33 -9.44 -2.32
CA SER A 42 -7.70 -9.39 -2.85
C SER A 42 -8.12 -7.97 -3.21
N VAL A 43 -7.82 -6.98 -2.36
CA VAL A 43 -8.09 -5.56 -2.63
C VAL A 43 -7.30 -5.06 -3.84
N LEU A 44 -6.02 -5.41 -3.94
CA LEU A 44 -5.17 -5.02 -5.08
C LEU A 44 -5.63 -5.67 -6.38
N GLN A 45 -6.10 -6.92 -6.34
CA GLN A 45 -6.66 -7.60 -7.50
C GLN A 45 -7.97 -6.93 -7.95
N LYS A 46 -8.90 -6.67 -7.02
CA LYS A 46 -10.15 -5.95 -7.34
C LYS A 46 -9.86 -4.57 -7.92
N TYR A 47 -8.88 -3.85 -7.39
CA TYR A 47 -8.43 -2.59 -7.97
C TYR A 47 -7.93 -2.73 -9.41
N LYS A 48 -7.11 -3.75 -9.71
CA LYS A 48 -6.62 -4.02 -11.06
C LYS A 48 -7.78 -4.28 -12.04
N ASP A 49 -8.79 -5.04 -11.62
CA ASP A 49 -9.96 -5.32 -12.46
C ASP A 49 -10.78 -4.04 -12.72
N LEU A 50 -10.82 -3.12 -11.75
CA LEU A 50 -11.49 -1.82 -11.88
C LEU A 50 -10.70 -0.79 -12.71
N GLN A 51 -9.38 -0.97 -12.91
CA GLN A 51 -8.55 0.01 -13.65
C GLN A 51 -9.01 0.19 -15.10
N ASP A 52 -9.40 -0.88 -15.78
CA ASP A 52 -9.88 -0.80 -17.17
C ASP A 52 -11.21 -0.04 -17.26
N ILE A 53 -12.10 -0.24 -16.29
CA ILE A 53 -13.37 0.49 -16.18
C ILE A 53 -13.09 1.99 -15.94
N ILE A 54 -12.20 2.30 -14.99
CA ILE A 54 -11.81 3.68 -14.67
C ILE A 54 -11.19 4.37 -15.89
N ALA A 55 -10.37 3.66 -16.68
CA ALA A 55 -9.72 4.22 -17.86
C ALA A 55 -10.70 4.56 -18.99
N ILE A 56 -11.82 3.84 -19.09
CA ILE A 56 -12.82 4.02 -20.16
C ILE A 56 -13.94 4.98 -19.72
N LEU A 57 -14.50 4.76 -18.54
CA LEU A 57 -15.72 5.43 -18.05
C LEU A 57 -15.43 6.57 -17.05
N GLY A 58 -14.27 6.53 -16.39
CA GLY A 58 -13.94 7.44 -15.31
C GLY A 58 -14.32 6.89 -13.92
N MET A 59 -13.88 7.59 -12.89
CA MET A 59 -14.03 7.16 -11.49
C MET A 59 -15.44 7.39 -10.93
N ASP A 60 -16.17 8.34 -11.50
CA ASP A 60 -17.50 8.74 -11.02
C ASP A 60 -18.56 7.64 -11.23
N GLU A 61 -18.37 6.79 -12.24
CA GLU A 61 -19.24 5.69 -12.63
C GLU A 61 -19.13 4.44 -11.73
N LEU A 62 -18.16 4.42 -10.82
CA LEU A 62 -18.02 3.35 -9.84
C LEU A 62 -19.04 3.46 -8.71
N SER A 63 -19.46 2.32 -8.17
CA SER A 63 -20.22 2.25 -6.92
C SER A 63 -19.41 2.85 -5.77
N ASP A 64 -20.07 3.31 -4.70
CA ASP A 64 -19.36 3.86 -3.53
C ASP A 64 -18.43 2.82 -2.87
N GLU A 65 -18.82 1.54 -2.90
CA GLU A 65 -17.99 0.43 -2.42
C GLU A 65 -16.73 0.21 -3.28
N ASP A 66 -16.86 0.34 -4.60
CA ASP A 66 -15.74 0.22 -5.52
C ASP A 66 -14.82 1.44 -5.43
N LYS A 67 -15.38 2.64 -5.27
CA LYS A 67 -14.60 3.86 -4.97
C LYS A 67 -13.78 3.68 -3.69
N LEU A 68 -14.38 3.13 -2.65
CA LEU A 68 -13.69 2.82 -1.40
C LEU A 68 -12.58 1.78 -1.60
N THR A 69 -12.87 0.70 -2.33
CA THR A 69 -11.88 -0.33 -2.70
C THR A 69 -10.68 0.29 -3.40
N VAL A 70 -10.93 1.15 -4.39
CA VAL A 70 -9.86 1.81 -5.15
C VAL A 70 -9.06 2.76 -4.26
N SER A 71 -9.73 3.53 -3.40
CA SER A 71 -9.07 4.42 -2.42
C SER A 71 -8.10 3.65 -1.52
N ARG A 72 -8.55 2.55 -0.92
CA ARG A 72 -7.71 1.69 -0.07
C ARG A 72 -6.58 1.04 -0.86
N ALA A 73 -6.85 0.55 -2.07
CA ALA A 73 -5.82 -0.04 -2.92
C ALA A 73 -4.72 0.94 -3.31
N ARG A 74 -5.06 2.20 -3.65
CA ARG A 74 -4.08 3.25 -3.95
C ARG A 74 -3.21 3.58 -2.74
N LYS A 75 -3.81 3.68 -1.55
CA LYS A 75 -3.06 3.85 -0.29
C LYS A 75 -2.09 2.69 -0.05
N MET A 76 -2.54 1.44 -0.23
CA MET A 76 -1.66 0.27 -0.10
C MET A 76 -0.51 0.30 -1.11
N GLN A 77 -0.76 0.63 -2.37
CA GLN A 77 0.30 0.75 -3.39
C GLN A 77 1.34 1.81 -3.02
N LYS A 78 0.91 2.95 -2.48
CA LYS A 78 1.83 3.98 -1.98
C LYS A 78 2.56 3.51 -0.72
N PHE A 79 1.88 2.85 0.21
CA PHE A 79 2.45 2.33 1.45
C PHE A 79 3.51 1.23 1.22
N MET A 80 3.46 0.52 0.09
CA MET A 80 4.51 -0.40 -0.32
C MET A 80 5.82 0.29 -0.73
N SER A 81 5.82 1.63 -0.89
CA SER A 81 7.06 2.38 -1.10
C SER A 81 7.78 2.67 0.20
N GLN A 82 9.09 2.49 0.21
CA GLN A 82 9.92 2.64 1.40
C GLN A 82 11.23 3.37 1.05
N PRO A 83 11.62 4.40 1.82
CA PRO A 83 12.91 5.04 1.64
C PRO A 83 14.03 4.10 2.11
N PHE A 84 15.03 3.90 1.26
CA PHE A 84 16.16 3.02 1.55
C PHE A 84 17.35 3.80 2.09
N PHE A 85 18.02 3.26 3.12
CA PHE A 85 19.26 3.82 3.67
C PHE A 85 20.32 4.08 2.59
N VAL A 86 20.47 3.15 1.64
CA VAL A 86 21.43 3.28 0.53
C VAL A 86 21.06 4.38 -0.48
N ALA A 87 19.81 4.84 -0.47
CA ALA A 87 19.29 5.85 -1.38
C ALA A 87 19.18 7.25 -0.73
N GLU A 88 19.48 7.38 0.56
CA GLU A 88 19.38 8.65 1.31
C GLU A 88 20.16 9.77 0.64
N GLN A 89 21.41 9.50 0.24
CA GLN A 89 22.30 10.48 -0.40
C GLN A 89 21.76 11.04 -1.72
N PHE A 90 20.90 10.28 -2.41
CA PHE A 90 20.35 10.68 -3.71
C PHE A 90 18.94 11.25 -3.61
N THR A 91 18.16 10.79 -2.63
CA THR A 91 16.74 11.14 -2.49
C THR A 91 16.48 12.23 -1.44
N GLY A 92 17.43 12.45 -0.53
CA GLY A 92 17.26 13.36 0.62
C GLY A 92 16.21 12.89 1.63
N LYS A 93 15.73 11.65 1.51
CA LYS A 93 14.78 11.04 2.44
C LYS A 93 15.50 10.03 3.30
N ASP A 94 15.39 10.20 4.62
CA ASP A 94 15.93 9.27 5.60
C ASP A 94 15.34 7.87 5.40
N GLY A 95 16.22 6.88 5.38
CA GLY A 95 15.89 5.48 5.28
C GLY A 95 15.04 5.03 6.46
N ARG A 96 14.21 4.03 6.21
CA ARG A 96 13.36 3.41 7.23
C ARG A 96 13.63 1.93 7.29
N TYR A 97 13.71 1.41 8.51
CA TYR A 97 13.57 -0.02 8.78
C TYR A 97 12.20 -0.22 9.40
N VAL A 98 11.40 -1.12 8.83
CA VAL A 98 10.04 -1.40 9.29
C VAL A 98 10.01 -2.82 9.85
N SER A 99 9.52 -2.99 11.06
CA SER A 99 9.43 -4.32 11.66
C SER A 99 8.29 -5.13 11.01
N LEU A 100 8.34 -6.46 11.17
CA LEU A 100 7.27 -7.33 10.67
C LEU A 100 5.92 -6.97 11.28
N GLU A 101 5.88 -6.73 12.59
CA GLU A 101 4.64 -6.40 13.30
C GLU A 101 4.07 -5.04 12.86
N ASP A 102 4.93 -4.04 12.63
CA ASP A 102 4.49 -2.73 12.13
C ASP A 102 3.95 -2.83 10.70
N THR A 103 4.56 -3.69 9.87
CA THR A 103 4.10 -3.94 8.50
C THR A 103 2.70 -4.56 8.53
N ILE A 104 2.51 -5.63 9.31
CA ILE A 104 1.22 -6.32 9.43
C ILE A 104 0.16 -5.35 9.96
N SER A 105 0.47 -4.62 11.03
CA SER A 105 -0.46 -3.69 11.66
C SER A 105 -0.82 -2.52 10.73
N GLY A 106 0.13 -2.01 9.96
CA GLY A 106 -0.10 -0.94 8.99
C GLY A 106 -1.04 -1.38 7.86
N PHE A 107 -0.82 -2.55 7.26
CA PHE A 107 -1.73 -3.07 6.23
C PHE A 107 -3.11 -3.41 6.80
N GLU A 108 -3.17 -3.94 8.02
CA GLU A 108 -4.41 -4.24 8.74
C GLU A 108 -5.24 -2.97 8.99
N ALA A 109 -4.61 -1.87 9.42
CA ALA A 109 -5.28 -0.58 9.62
C ALA A 109 -5.88 -0.02 8.31
N ILE A 110 -5.15 -0.11 7.19
CA ILE A 110 -5.68 0.31 5.87
C ILE A 110 -6.84 -0.60 5.45
N LEU A 111 -6.75 -1.91 5.70
CA LEU A 111 -7.82 -2.86 5.39
C LEU A 111 -9.09 -2.62 6.22
N ASN A 112 -8.94 -2.25 7.49
CA ASN A 112 -10.05 -2.01 8.42
C ASN A 112 -10.73 -0.65 8.20
N GLY A 113 -10.06 0.28 7.52
CA GLY A 113 -10.59 1.61 7.21
C GLY A 113 -10.13 2.72 8.14
N ASP A 114 -9.21 2.43 9.06
CA ASP A 114 -8.68 3.41 10.01
C ASP A 114 -7.94 4.57 9.31
N ALA A 115 -7.54 4.34 8.06
CA ALA A 115 -6.83 5.26 7.17
C ALA A 115 -7.70 5.83 6.04
N ASP A 116 -9.03 5.67 6.08
CA ASP A 116 -9.92 6.04 4.97
C ASP A 116 -9.95 7.55 4.68
N GLU A 117 -9.91 8.37 5.72
CA GLU A 117 -9.93 9.85 5.61
C GLU A 117 -8.59 10.46 5.18
N ILE A 118 -7.54 9.65 5.07
CA ILE A 118 -6.18 10.13 4.83
C ILE A 118 -5.90 10.18 3.33
N ASN A 119 -5.26 11.25 2.86
CA ASN A 119 -4.84 11.35 1.48
C ASN A 119 -3.79 10.27 1.13
N GLU A 120 -3.95 9.60 -0.02
CA GLU A 120 -3.06 8.53 -0.49
C GLU A 120 -1.58 8.93 -0.56
N ASN A 121 -1.28 10.23 -0.78
CA ASN A 121 0.09 10.73 -0.83
C ASN A 121 0.80 10.68 0.53
N MET A 122 0.06 10.65 1.65
CA MET A 122 0.66 10.54 2.99
C MET A 122 1.27 9.17 3.25
N PHE A 123 0.91 8.16 2.46
CA PHE A 123 1.45 6.80 2.54
C PHE A 123 2.69 6.61 1.66
N SER A 124 3.16 7.65 0.96
CA SER A 124 4.29 7.55 0.03
C SER A 124 5.63 7.76 0.75
N TYR A 125 6.55 6.79 0.61
CA TYR A 125 7.88 6.79 1.22
C TYR A 125 7.87 7.01 2.74
N VAL A 126 6.98 6.31 3.43
CA VAL A 126 6.94 6.25 4.89
C VAL A 126 7.52 4.92 5.39
N GLY A 127 7.86 4.85 6.67
CA GLY A 127 8.20 3.59 7.34
C GLY A 127 6.94 2.91 7.86
N ALA A 128 6.66 3.08 9.16
CA ALA A 128 5.43 2.58 9.78
C ALA A 128 4.23 3.47 9.42
N ILE A 129 3.02 2.95 9.60
CA ILE A 129 1.79 3.70 9.30
C ILE A 129 1.64 4.98 10.15
N ASP A 130 2.22 5.01 11.35
CA ASP A 130 2.24 6.19 12.22
C ASP A 130 2.84 7.42 11.54
N GLU A 131 3.86 7.23 10.70
CA GLU A 131 4.45 8.33 9.93
C GLU A 131 3.46 8.89 8.90
N ALA A 132 2.59 8.06 8.31
CA ALA A 132 1.54 8.52 7.42
C ALA A 132 0.48 9.35 8.17
N PHE A 133 0.08 8.89 9.37
CA PHE A 133 -0.83 9.64 10.24
C PHE A 133 -0.22 10.99 10.66
N ASP A 134 1.05 11.02 11.02
CA ASP A 134 1.71 12.25 11.44
C ASP A 134 1.94 13.23 10.28
N ASN A 135 2.22 12.73 9.08
CA ASN A 135 2.27 13.54 7.87
C ASN A 135 0.90 14.16 7.56
N ALA A 136 -0.18 13.39 7.72
CA ALA A 136 -1.54 13.88 7.53
C ALA A 136 -1.89 15.00 8.53
N LYS A 137 -1.55 14.83 9.80
CA LYS A 137 -1.74 15.87 10.84
C LYS A 137 -0.97 17.15 10.50
N LYS A 138 0.28 17.03 10.06
CA LYS A 138 1.10 18.20 9.66
C LYS A 138 0.54 18.92 8.44
N ALA A 139 -0.05 18.20 7.49
CA ALA A 139 -0.64 18.80 6.29
C ALA A 139 -1.98 19.51 6.56
N ALA A 140 -2.66 19.15 7.65
CA ALA A 140 -3.91 19.78 8.09
C ALA A 140 -3.71 21.00 9.00
N ALA A 141 -2.49 21.20 9.51
CA ALA A 141 -2.10 22.34 10.36
C ALA A 141 -1.57 23.51 9.52
#